data_AF-A0AAN8EMW2-F1
#
_entry.id   AF-A0AAN8EMW2-F1
#
_cell.length_a   1.000
_cell.length_b   1.000
_cell.length_c   1.000
_cell.angle_alpha   90.00
_cell.angle_beta   90.00
_cell.angle_gamma   90.00
#
_symmetry.space_group_name_H-M   'P 1'
#
loop_
_entity.id
_entity.type
_entity.pdbx_description
1 polymer ?
#
loop_
_entity_poly.entity_id
_entity_poly.type
_entity_poly.pdbx_seq_one_letter_code
_entity_poly.pdbx_strand_id
1 'polypeptide(L)' 'EDNQATIHAVKTEAHLHIPMASGNVIKIPLAAIQEPSHSINMTKEVNSSGMWKHISSRDSKNSLDKEMPKTV' A
#
# COMPACT_ATOMS: atom_id res chain seq x y z
N GLU A 1 17.05 -13.72 -6.76
CA GLU A 1 17.08 -13.18 -5.38
C GLU A 1 17.55 -11.73 -5.47
N ASP A 2 17.38 -10.93 -4.41
CA ASP A 2 17.69 -9.50 -4.32
C ASP A 2 16.68 -8.53 -4.94
N ASN A 3 15.86 -7.92 -4.07
CA ASN A 3 15.47 -6.52 -4.12
C ASN A 3 14.68 -6.14 -2.84
N GLN A 4 15.22 -6.48 -1.66
CA GLN A 4 14.78 -5.83 -0.43
C GLN A 4 15.67 -4.62 -0.23
N ALA A 5 15.36 -3.52 -0.94
CA ALA A 5 15.83 -2.22 -0.49
C ALA A 5 15.20 -2.00 0.91
N THR A 6 15.99 -2.17 1.96
CA THR A 6 15.55 -1.85 3.32
C THR A 6 15.38 -0.33 3.40
N ILE A 7 14.14 0.15 3.28
CA ILE A 7 13.84 1.57 3.39
C ILE A 7 13.75 1.92 4.88
N HIS A 8 14.67 2.78 5.34
CA HIS A 8 14.67 3.28 6.72
C HIS A 8 13.56 4.31 6.91
N ALA A 9 12.37 3.86 7.28
CA ALA A 9 11.29 4.74 7.68
C ALA A 9 11.61 5.42 9.02
N VAL A 10 11.40 6.74 9.09
CA VAL A 10 11.66 7.55 10.30
C VAL A 10 10.34 7.76 11.04
N LYS A 11 10.23 7.23 12.26
CA LYS A 11 9.07 7.46 13.13
C LYS A 11 9.25 8.78 13.87
N THR A 12 8.28 9.68 13.71
CA THR A 12 8.14 10.91 14.49
C THR A 12 6.98 10.76 15.47
N GLU A 13 6.73 11.77 16.30
CA GLU A 13 5.62 11.72 17.28
C GLU A 13 4.25 11.53 16.63
N ALA A 14 4.01 12.15 15.48
CA ALA A 14 2.69 12.16 14.82
C ALA A 14 2.65 11.36 13.50
N HIS A 15 3.80 11.11 12.86
CA HIS A 15 3.84 10.52 11.52
C HIS A 15 4.97 9.49 11.36
N LEU A 16 4.75 8.51 10.48
CA LEU A 16 5.81 7.70 9.87
C LEU A 16 6.23 8.38 8.56
N HIS A 17 7.51 8.73 8.44
CA HIS A 17 8.10 9.31 7.23
C HIS A 17 8.84 8.23 6.45
N ILE A 18 8.49 8.05 5.18
CA ILE A 18 9.17 7.12 4.27
C ILE A 18 9.82 7.95 3.15
N PRO A 19 11.14 8.20 3.22
CA PRO A 19 11.87 8.89 2.17
C PRO A 19 11.93 8.04 0.90
N MET A 20 11.65 8.65 -0.25
CA MET A 20 11.76 7.99 -1.54
C MET A 20 13.03 8.44 -2.28
N ALA A 21 13.54 7.59 -3.16
CA ALA A 21 14.71 7.91 -4.00
C ALA A 21 14.49 9.14 -4.91
N SER A 22 13.23 9.48 -5.20
CA SER A 22 12.82 10.69 -5.92
C SER A 22 12.89 11.98 -5.09
N GLY A 23 13.25 11.92 -3.80
CA GLY A 23 13.38 13.07 -2.91
C GLY A 23 12.08 13.52 -2.24
N ASN A 24 10.93 12.97 -2.62
CA ASN A 24 9.67 13.16 -1.89
C ASN A 24 9.57 12.22 -0.68
N VAL A 25 8.74 12.59 0.30
CA VAL A 25 8.54 11.84 1.54
C VAL A 25 7.06 11.47 1.67
N ILE A 26 6.77 10.18 1.81
CA ILE A 26 5.43 9.71 2.16
C ILE A 26 5.25 9.91 3.67
N LYS A 27 4.13 10.54 4.08
CA LYS A 27 3.79 10.79 5.48
C LYS A 27 2.54 10.00 5.86
N ILE A 28 2.66 9.09 6.82
CA ILE A 28 1.53 8.28 7.31
C ILE A 28 1.23 8.72 8.75
N PRO A 29 0.06 9.31 9.04
CA PRO A 29 -0.32 9.67 10.41
C PRO A 29 -0.37 8.43 11.30
N LEU A 30 0.32 8.45 12.44
CA LEU A 30 0.38 7.30 13.34
C LEU A 30 -0.99 6.98 13.96
N ALA A 31 -1.84 7.99 14.16
CA ALA A 31 -3.22 7.80 14.64
C ALA A 31 -4.06 6.92 13.69
N ALA A 32 -3.76 6.92 12.39
CA ALA A 32 -4.45 6.08 11.42
C ALA A 32 -3.92 4.62 11.40
N ILE A 33 -2.76 4.38 12.00
CA ILE A 33 -2.15 3.04 12.19
C ILE A 33 -2.49 2.49 13.58
N GLN A 34 -3.26 3.22 14.38
CA GLN A 34 -3.66 2.74 15.70
C GLN A 34 -4.43 1.43 15.52
N GLU A 35 -3.96 0.39 16.22
CA GLU A 35 -4.53 -0.97 16.19
C GLU A 35 -6.06 -0.86 16.25
N PRO A 36 -6.80 -1.37 15.25
CA PRO A 36 -8.24 -1.41 15.34
C PRO A 36 -8.60 -2.19 16.61
N SER A 37 -9.63 -1.74 17.34
CA SER A 37 -10.13 -2.45 18.55
C SER A 37 -10.48 -3.91 18.29
N HIS A 38 -10.62 -4.30 17.01
CA HIS A 38 -10.74 -5.65 16.51
C HIS A 38 -9.79 -5.83 15.31
N SER A 39 -8.69 -6.56 15.49
CA SER A 39 -7.73 -6.86 14.42
C SER A 39 -8.19 -8.05 13.58
N ILE A 40 -8.33 -7.88 12.26
CA ILE A 40 -8.53 -8.98 11.31
C ILE A 40 -7.19 -9.26 10.62
N ASN A 41 -6.62 -10.45 10.85
CA ASN A 41 -5.37 -10.85 10.20
C ASN A 41 -5.64 -11.30 8.75
N MET A 42 -5.36 -10.39 7.80
CA MET A 42 -5.46 -10.67 6.36
C MET A 42 -4.13 -11.05 5.71
N THR A 43 -3.06 -11.26 6.48
CA THR A 43 -1.71 -11.49 5.95
C THR A 43 -1.67 -12.69 5.01
N LYS A 44 -2.39 -13.78 5.33
CA LYS A 44 -2.45 -14.96 4.45
C LYS A 44 -3.13 -14.65 3.12
N GLU A 45 -4.28 -13.97 3.14
CA GLU A 45 -5.08 -13.63 1.96
C GLU A 45 -4.37 -12.62 1.04
N VAL A 46 -3.72 -11.62 1.64
CA VAL A 46 -2.93 -10.63 0.89
C VAL A 46 -1.72 -11.30 0.23
N ASN A 47 -1.06 -12.23 0.93
CA ASN A 47 0.08 -12.96 0.38
C ASN A 47 -0.34 -13.98 -0.69
N SER A 48 -1.48 -14.66 -0.52
CA SER A 48 -1.98 -15.64 -1.50
C SER A 48 -2.51 -15.00 -2.78
N SER A 49 -3.23 -13.88 -2.66
CA SER A 49 -3.83 -13.21 -3.81
C SER A 49 -2.81 -12.54 -4.73
N GLY A 50 -1.62 -12.18 -4.22
CA GLY A 50 -0.59 -11.49 -5.00
C GLY A 50 -0.99 -10.08 -5.46
N MET A 51 -2.20 -9.61 -5.15
CA MET A 51 -2.77 -8.33 -5.57
C MET A 51 -1.90 -7.14 -5.16
N TRP A 52 -1.27 -7.22 -3.99
CA TRP A 52 -0.29 -6.24 -3.51
C TRP A 52 0.84 -5.95 -4.53
N LYS A 53 1.22 -6.94 -5.34
CA LYS A 53 2.29 -6.79 -6.36
C LYS A 53 1.87 -5.90 -7.54
N HIS A 54 0.57 -5.82 -7.83
CA HIS A 54 0.02 -5.01 -8.91
C HIS A 54 -0.21 -3.54 -8.52
N ILE A 55 0.07 -3.15 -7.27
CA ILE A 55 -0.08 -1.76 -6.80
C ILE A 55 1.06 -0.85 -7.31
N SER A 56 2.13 -1.44 -7.87
CA SER A 56 3.16 -0.65 -8.55
C SER A 56 2.57 0.03 -9.80
N SER A 57 2.86 1.32 -9.97
CA SER A 57 2.14 2.32 -10.78
C SER A 57 1.91 2.04 -12.27
N ARG A 58 2.27 0.86 -12.79
CA ARG A 58 2.03 0.46 -14.17
C ARG A 58 0.63 -0.13 -14.39
N ASP A 59 0.02 -0.78 -13.40
CA ASP A 59 -1.26 -1.50 -13.59
C ASP A 59 -2.50 -0.70 -13.11
N SER A 60 -2.32 0.38 -12.35
CA SER A 60 -3.40 1.20 -11.78
C SER A 60 -4.34 1.84 -12.82
N LYS A 61 -3.94 1.91 -14.10
CA LYS A 61 -4.76 2.50 -15.17
C LYS A 61 -5.78 1.54 -15.76
N ASN A 62 -5.66 0.23 -15.53
CA ASN A 62 -6.50 -0.77 -16.19
C ASN A 62 -7.63 -1.34 -15.31
N SER A 63 -7.70 -0.96 -14.02
CA SER A 63 -8.67 -1.50 -13.07
C SER A 63 -10.00 -0.73 -13.01
N LEU A 64 -10.16 0.36 -13.77
CA LEU A 64 -11.40 1.17 -13.79
C LEU A 64 -12.33 0.86 -14.98
N ASP A 65 -11.95 -0.03 -15.89
CA ASP A 65 -12.68 -0.31 -17.14
C ASP A 65 -13.32 -1.71 -17.17
N LYS A 66 -14.23 -1.97 -16.23
CA LYS A 66 -15.30 -3.00 -16.26
C LYS A 66 -15.99 -2.84 -14.92
N GLU A 67 -17.11 -2.14 -14.84
CA GLU A 67 -18.45 -2.71 -14.98
C GLU A 67 -19.42 -1.59 -15.43
N MET A 68 -19.48 -1.27 -16.72
CA MET A 68 -20.67 -0.60 -17.27
C MET A 68 -21.48 -1.68 -17.99
N PRO A 69 -22.67 -2.09 -17.49
CA PRO A 69 -23.54 -2.99 -18.24
C PRO A 69 -23.95 -2.27 -19.53
N LYS A 70 -23.62 -2.87 -20.68
CA LYS A 70 -24.14 -2.42 -21.96
C LYS A 70 -25.64 -2.67 -21.96
N THR A 71 -26.44 -1.62 -21.83
CA THR A 71 -27.86 -1.67 -22.14
C THR A 71 -27.98 -1.94 -23.64
N VAL A 72 -28.61 -3.06 -23.97
CA VAL A 72 -29.03 -3.46 -25.32
C VAL A 72 -30.10 -2.52 -25.88
#